data_AF-T1JP77-F1
#
_entry.id   AF-T1JP77-F1
#
_cell.length_a   1.000
_cell.length_b   1.000
_cell.length_c   1.000
_cell.angle_alpha   90.00
_cell.angle_beta   90.00
_cell.angle_gamma   90.00
#
_symmetry.space_group_name_H-M   'P 1'
#
loop_
_entity.id
_entity.type
_entity.pdbx_description
1 polymer ?
#
loop_
_entity_poly.entity_id
_entity_poly.type
_entity_poly.pdbx_seq_one_letter_code
_entity_poly.pdbx_strand_id
1 'polypeptide(L)'
;MVKCRNFDMFPSRKEVKSKRGEVDHTILDFYRTETAFAIIALILMLMGHGFSFYTFIEQRYMYKRLASGVHFLTAATVLVVVEVLKNAAHYATAKLQVRHPVGSDWHFGFSYGLAWISFISFVSAGLAFLILSRKRKGRRAINELHATADEPHILGRV
;
A
#
# COMPACT_ATOMS: atom_id res chain seq x y z
N MET A 1 -26.61 -12.57 18.21
CA MET A 1 -26.20 -13.11 16.90
C MET A 1 -25.87 -11.92 16.00
N VAL A 2 -24.60 -11.74 15.61
CA VAL A 2 -24.21 -10.63 14.72
C VAL A 2 -24.61 -11.02 13.30
N LYS A 3 -25.51 -10.26 12.67
CA LYS A 3 -25.98 -10.53 11.31
C LYS A 3 -25.17 -9.68 10.33
N CYS A 4 -24.43 -10.33 9.43
CA CYS A 4 -23.74 -9.64 8.35
C CYS A 4 -24.78 -8.95 7.45
N ARG A 5 -24.59 -7.65 7.21
CA ARG A 5 -25.39 -6.88 6.26
C ARG A 5 -24.46 -6.38 5.17
N ASN A 6 -24.80 -6.62 3.91
CA ASN A 6 -24.05 -6.06 2.79
C ASN A 6 -24.07 -4.53 2.88
N PHE A 7 -22.88 -3.93 2.82
CA PHE A 7 -22.72 -2.49 2.75
C PHE A 7 -22.63 -2.09 1.29
N ASP A 8 -23.67 -1.42 0.80
CA ASP A 8 -23.69 -0.90 -0.56
C ASP A 8 -22.90 0.41 -0.63
N MET A 9 -21.82 0.41 -1.42
CA MET A 9 -20.96 1.57 -1.67
C MET A 9 -21.50 2.49 -2.77
N PHE A 10 -22.49 2.03 -3.56
CA PHE A 10 -23.09 2.76 -4.68
C PHE A 10 -24.62 2.87 -4.60
N PRO A 11 -25.18 3.33 -3.46
CA PRO A 11 -26.63 3.46 -3.32
C PRO A 11 -27.20 4.59 -4.20
N SER A 12 -28.46 4.45 -4.60
CA SER A 12 -29.17 5.49 -5.34
C SER A 12 -29.44 6.71 -4.46
N ARG A 13 -29.54 7.91 -5.08
CA ARG A 13 -29.84 9.17 -4.34
C ARG A 13 -31.11 9.09 -3.50
N LYS A 14 -32.10 8.31 -3.93
CA LYS A 14 -33.35 8.11 -3.17
C LYS A 14 -33.11 7.30 -1.90
N GLU A 15 -32.21 6.33 -1.93
CA GLU A 15 -31.87 5.47 -0.79
C GLU A 15 -31.02 6.20 0.25
N VAL A 16 -30.08 7.04 -0.20
CA VAL A 16 -29.30 7.90 0.71
C VAL A 16 -30.21 8.89 1.44
N LYS A 17 -31.18 9.50 0.73
CA LYS A 17 -32.18 10.38 1.35
C LYS A 17 -33.10 9.65 2.33
N SER A 18 -33.43 8.38 2.05
CA SER A 18 -34.26 7.55 2.94
C SER A 18 -33.51 7.19 4.24
N LYS A 19 -32.19 6.98 4.17
CA LYS A 19 -31.33 6.63 5.31
C LYS A 19 -30.60 7.83 5.93
N ARG A 20 -31.20 9.02 5.82
CA ARG A 20 -30.59 10.29 6.27
C ARG A 20 -30.27 10.21 7.77
N GLY A 21 -28.98 10.26 8.10
CA GLY A 21 -28.46 10.12 9.47
C GLY A 21 -27.63 8.85 9.71
N GLU A 22 -27.87 7.77 8.94
CA GLU A 22 -27.07 6.53 9.00
C GLU A 22 -25.93 6.48 7.97
N VAL A 23 -26.11 7.15 6.82
CA VAL A 23 -25.14 7.21 5.72
C VAL A 23 -25.21 8.58 5.06
N ASP A 24 -24.05 9.15 4.73
CA ASP A 24 -23.91 10.42 3.99
C ASP A 24 -22.96 10.25 2.79
N HIS A 25 -22.99 11.18 1.84
CA HIS A 25 -22.13 11.17 0.66
C HIS A 25 -20.64 11.24 1.03
N THR A 26 -20.26 12.04 2.03
CA THR A 26 -18.86 12.15 2.46
C THR A 26 -18.30 10.83 2.99
N ILE A 27 -19.07 10.08 3.78
CA ILE A 27 -18.61 8.77 4.30
C ILE A 27 -18.57 7.71 3.19
N LEU A 28 -19.48 7.78 2.21
CA LEU A 28 -19.41 6.92 1.03
C LEU A 28 -18.16 7.20 0.19
N ASP A 29 -17.78 8.46 0.04
CA ASP A 29 -16.57 8.85 -0.70
C ASP A 29 -15.31 8.35 0.00
N PHE A 30 -15.24 8.41 1.33
CA PHE A 30 -14.13 7.79 2.08
C PHE A 30 -14.00 6.29 1.81
N TYR A 31 -15.11 5.53 1.89
CA TYR A 31 -15.06 4.08 1.63
C TYR A 31 -14.68 3.74 0.18
N ARG A 32 -15.13 4.54 -0.79
CA ARG A 32 -14.75 4.37 -2.21
C ARG A 32 -13.26 4.62 -2.41
N THR A 33 -12.74 5.71 -1.84
CA THR A 33 -11.32 6.04 -1.89
C THR A 33 -10.48 4.97 -1.18
N GLU A 34 -10.90 4.52 0.01
CA GLU A 34 -10.25 3.43 0.74
C GLU A 34 -10.16 2.16 -0.11
N THR A 35 -11.27 1.74 -0.71
CA THR A 35 -11.35 0.54 -1.54
C THR A 35 -10.47 0.68 -2.80
N ALA A 36 -10.50 1.84 -3.46
CA ALA A 36 -9.68 2.11 -4.63
C ALA A 36 -8.18 2.02 -4.30
N PHE A 37 -7.73 2.66 -3.22
CA PHE A 37 -6.33 2.59 -2.79
C PHE A 37 -5.95 1.19 -2.30
N ALA A 38 -6.86 0.43 -1.69
CA ALA A 38 -6.61 -0.96 -1.31
C ALA A 38 -6.37 -1.85 -2.55
N ILE A 39 -7.15 -1.67 -3.62
CA ILE A 39 -6.95 -2.40 -4.88
C ILE A 39 -5.60 -2.03 -5.51
N ILE A 40 -5.27 -0.73 -5.55
CA ILE A 40 -3.97 -0.26 -6.06
C ILE A 40 -2.82 -0.85 -5.23
N ALA A 41 -2.94 -0.85 -3.90
CA ALA A 41 -1.95 -1.43 -3.01
C ALA A 41 -1.75 -2.92 -3.30
N LEU A 42 -2.81 -3.70 -3.51
CA LEU A 42 -2.71 -5.12 -3.87
C LEU A 42 -1.95 -5.34 -5.18
N ILE A 43 -2.23 -4.54 -6.21
CA ILE A 43 -1.51 -4.62 -7.49
C ILE A 43 -0.01 -4.32 -7.28
N LEU A 44 0.31 -3.27 -6.52
CA LEU A 44 1.69 -2.90 -6.20
C LEU A 44 2.41 -3.96 -5.37
N MET A 45 1.72 -4.61 -4.43
CA MET A 45 2.27 -5.74 -3.66
C MET A 45 2.68 -6.89 -4.59
N LEU A 46 1.80 -7.28 -5.52
CA LEU A 46 2.08 -8.34 -6.48
C LEU A 46 3.26 -7.97 -7.38
N MET A 47 3.30 -6.73 -7.89
CA MET A 47 4.42 -6.23 -8.70
C MET A 47 5.73 -6.21 -7.91
N GLY A 48 5.71 -5.69 -6.67
CA GLY A 48 6.89 -5.61 -5.80
C GLY A 48 7.45 -6.99 -5.47
N HIS A 49 6.58 -7.96 -5.23
CA HIS A 49 6.98 -9.35 -5.00
C HIS A 49 7.56 -9.99 -6.28
N GLY A 50 6.94 -9.74 -7.44
CA GLY A 50 7.47 -10.16 -8.74
C GLY A 50 8.88 -9.62 -9.01
N PHE A 51 9.12 -8.33 -8.81
CA PHE A 51 10.46 -7.73 -8.97
C PHE A 51 11.47 -8.25 -7.93
N SER A 52 11.02 -8.59 -6.73
CA SER A 52 11.86 -9.19 -5.69
C SER A 52 12.32 -10.58 -6.07
N PHE A 53 11.42 -11.43 -6.58
CA PHE A 53 11.79 -12.75 -7.09
C PHE A 53 12.70 -12.65 -8.30
N TYR A 54 12.38 -11.76 -9.23
CA TYR A 54 13.17 -11.54 -10.44
C TYR A 54 14.61 -11.12 -10.12
N THR A 55 14.82 -10.35 -9.05
CA THR A 55 16.15 -9.94 -8.57
C THR A 55 17.05 -11.13 -8.19
N PHE A 56 16.49 -12.27 -7.81
CA PHE A 56 17.28 -13.48 -7.53
C PHE A 56 17.72 -14.20 -8.80
N ILE A 57 16.98 -14.06 -9.89
CA ILE A 57 17.31 -14.63 -11.21
C ILE A 57 18.38 -13.76 -11.88
N GLU A 58 18.12 -12.44 -11.99
CA GLU A 58 19.02 -11.49 -12.63
C GLU A 58 19.58 -10.51 -11.59
N GLN A 59 20.82 -10.72 -11.16
CA GLN A 59 21.41 -10.02 -10.01
C GLN A 59 21.79 -8.54 -10.26
N ARG A 60 21.36 -7.97 -11.38
CA ARG A 60 21.68 -6.60 -11.77
C ARG A 60 21.19 -5.60 -10.73
N TYR A 61 22.06 -4.65 -10.36
CA TYR A 61 21.75 -3.65 -9.32
C TYR A 61 20.55 -2.76 -9.65
N MET A 62 20.22 -2.59 -10.93
CA MET A 62 19.09 -1.79 -11.39
C MET A 62 17.74 -2.38 -10.95
N TYR A 63 17.58 -3.71 -11.00
CA TYR A 63 16.34 -4.38 -10.58
C TYR A 63 16.14 -4.31 -9.07
N LYS A 64 17.23 -4.36 -8.28
CA LYS A 64 17.19 -4.16 -6.82
C LYS A 64 16.63 -2.78 -6.45
N ARG A 65 17.02 -1.74 -7.20
CA ARG A 65 16.51 -0.37 -7.00
C ARG A 65 15.04 -0.25 -7.37
N LEU A 66 14.63 -0.87 -8.48
CA LEU A 66 13.24 -0.89 -8.91
C LEU A 66 12.36 -1.61 -7.88
N ALA A 67 12.77 -2.79 -7.43
CA ALA A 67 12.06 -3.55 -6.39
C ALA A 67 11.93 -2.73 -5.09
N SER A 68 13.01 -2.08 -4.65
CA SER A 68 12.99 -1.17 -3.50
C SER A 68 11.96 -0.05 -3.67
N GLY A 69 11.94 0.61 -4.83
CA GLY A 69 10.99 1.68 -5.13
C GLY A 69 9.53 1.21 -5.08
N VAL A 70 9.24 0.04 -5.64
CA VAL A 70 7.87 -0.52 -5.64
C VAL A 70 7.44 -0.93 -4.22
N HIS A 71 8.34 -1.45 -3.38
CA HIS A 71 8.04 -1.72 -1.97
C HIS A 71 7.75 -0.45 -1.18
N PHE A 72 8.52 0.63 -1.39
CA PHE A 72 8.22 1.92 -0.77
C PHE A 72 6.91 2.53 -1.25
N LEU A 73 6.61 2.41 -2.55
CA LEU A 73 5.34 2.86 -3.11
C LEU A 73 4.16 2.07 -2.51
N THR A 74 4.33 0.77 -2.33
CA THR A 74 3.36 -0.09 -1.65
C THR A 74 3.16 0.32 -0.19
N ALA A 75 4.25 0.60 0.54
CA ALA A 75 4.16 1.08 1.91
C ALA A 75 3.40 2.42 1.99
N ALA A 76 3.66 3.33 1.05
CA ALA A 76 2.98 4.62 0.98
C ALA A 76 1.47 4.46 0.70
N THR A 77 1.07 3.57 -0.21
CA THR A 77 -0.36 3.33 -0.47
C THR A 77 -1.06 2.66 0.71
N VAL A 78 -0.41 1.75 1.43
CA VAL A 78 -0.94 1.18 2.68
C VAL A 78 -1.14 2.26 3.74
N LEU A 79 -0.19 3.21 3.90
CA LEU A 79 -0.37 4.34 4.81
C LEU A 79 -1.57 5.22 4.42
N VAL A 80 -1.75 5.48 3.13
CA VAL A 80 -2.92 6.24 2.64
C VAL A 80 -4.22 5.54 3.02
N VAL A 81 -4.31 4.22 2.86
CA VAL A 81 -5.50 3.44 3.28
C VAL A 81 -5.74 3.57 4.78
N VAL A 82 -4.70 3.45 5.61
CA VAL A 82 -4.79 3.61 7.07
C VAL A 82 -5.30 5.02 7.45
N GLU A 83 -4.82 6.05 6.75
CA GLU A 83 -5.20 7.44 7.00
C GLU A 83 -6.65 7.72 6.55
N VAL A 84 -7.06 7.20 5.39
CA VAL A 84 -8.45 7.31 4.93
C VAL A 84 -9.40 6.62 5.91
N LEU A 85 -9.04 5.42 6.40
CA LEU A 85 -9.83 4.70 7.40
C LEU A 85 -9.96 5.48 8.72
N LYS A 86 -8.86 6.08 9.22
CA LYS A 86 -8.90 6.93 10.41
C LYS A 86 -9.83 8.13 10.23
N ASN A 87 -9.73 8.80 9.08
CA ASN A 87 -10.55 9.96 8.77
C ASN A 87 -12.03 9.58 8.60
N ALA A 88 -12.31 8.42 7.99
CA ALA A 88 -13.65 7.86 7.89
C ALA A 88 -14.25 7.56 9.27
N ALA A 89 -13.48 6.93 10.17
CA ALA A 89 -13.91 6.64 11.53
C ALA A 89 -14.18 7.92 12.34
N HIS A 90 -13.27 8.89 12.29
CA HIS A 90 -13.43 10.17 12.97
C HIS A 90 -14.67 10.94 12.45
N TYR A 91 -14.88 10.94 11.13
CA TYR A 91 -16.06 11.54 10.52
C TYR A 91 -17.34 10.82 10.97
N ALA A 92 -17.34 9.48 10.96
CA ALA A 92 -18.47 8.67 11.39
C ALA A 92 -18.87 8.94 12.85
N THR A 93 -17.90 9.05 13.75
CA THR A 93 -18.15 9.33 15.16
C THR A 93 -18.64 10.76 15.40
N ALA A 94 -18.17 11.73 14.61
CA ALA A 94 -18.54 13.13 14.80
C ALA A 94 -19.88 13.51 14.15
N LYS A 95 -20.26 12.87 13.03
CA LYS A 95 -21.40 13.30 12.20
C LYS A 95 -22.51 12.27 12.07
N LEU A 96 -22.25 10.98 12.27
CA LEU A 96 -23.25 9.91 12.13
C LEU A 96 -23.72 9.40 13.49
N GLN A 97 -24.37 10.28 14.25
CA GLN A 97 -24.86 9.99 15.61
C GLN A 97 -25.93 8.89 15.67
N VAL A 98 -26.65 8.62 14.57
CA VAL A 98 -27.62 7.52 14.50
C VAL A 98 -26.91 6.15 14.45
N ARG A 99 -25.72 6.11 13.85
CA ARG A 99 -24.88 4.90 13.74
C ARG A 99 -23.92 4.75 14.91
N HIS A 100 -23.45 5.89 15.47
CA HIS A 100 -22.57 5.96 16.63
C HIS A 100 -23.22 6.84 17.70
N PRO A 101 -24.02 6.28 18.62
CA PRO A 101 -24.65 7.05 19.68
C PRO A 101 -23.59 7.68 20.59
N VAL A 102 -23.90 8.86 21.11
CA VAL A 102 -23.00 9.64 21.98
C VAL A 102 -22.70 8.81 23.23
N GLY A 103 -21.42 8.52 23.49
CA GLY A 103 -20.98 7.64 24.58
C GLY A 103 -20.67 6.19 24.18
N SER A 104 -20.73 5.85 22.88
CA SER A 104 -20.26 4.55 22.38
C SER A 104 -18.74 4.52 22.26
N ASP A 105 -18.10 3.58 22.97
CA ASP A 105 -16.70 3.23 22.74
C ASP A 105 -16.58 2.40 21.46
N TRP A 106 -15.70 2.81 20.56
CA TRP A 106 -15.40 2.10 19.33
C TRP A 106 -13.91 1.75 19.32
N HIS A 107 -13.60 0.57 18.81
CA HIS A 107 -12.24 0.04 18.78
C HIS A 107 -11.92 -0.46 17.38
N PHE A 108 -10.69 -0.20 16.93
CA PHE A 108 -10.20 -0.78 15.69
C PHE A 108 -10.03 -2.30 15.85
N GLY A 109 -10.47 -3.06 14.84
CA GLY A 109 -10.30 -4.51 14.83
C GLY A 109 -8.89 -4.96 14.46
N PHE A 110 -8.67 -6.28 14.45
CA PHE A 110 -7.39 -6.91 14.14
C PHE A 110 -6.79 -6.49 12.78
N SER A 111 -7.63 -6.29 11.76
CA SER A 111 -7.21 -5.85 10.43
C SER A 111 -6.44 -4.52 10.43
N TYR A 112 -6.73 -3.64 11.38
CA TYR A 112 -6.00 -2.39 11.55
C TYR A 112 -4.56 -2.62 12.01
N GLY A 113 -4.35 -3.56 12.94
CA GLY A 113 -3.02 -3.98 13.37
C GLY A 113 -2.24 -4.64 12.23
N LEU A 114 -2.90 -5.50 11.45
CA LEU A 114 -2.29 -6.12 10.26
C LEU A 114 -1.84 -5.08 9.22
N ALA A 115 -2.57 -3.98 9.04
CA ALA A 115 -2.18 -2.91 8.12
C ALA A 115 -0.84 -2.25 8.54
N TRP A 116 -0.63 -2.02 9.85
CA TRP A 116 0.64 -1.49 10.37
C TRP A 116 1.80 -2.48 10.24
N ILE A 117 1.54 -3.76 10.51
CA ILE A 117 2.56 -4.81 10.31
C ILE A 117 2.95 -4.89 8.83
N SER A 118 1.97 -4.84 7.93
CA SER A 118 2.18 -4.80 6.49
C SER A 118 3.03 -3.58 6.10
N PHE A 119 2.68 -2.39 6.57
CA PHE A 119 3.46 -1.17 6.34
C PHE A 119 4.93 -1.33 6.77
N ILE A 120 5.18 -1.78 8.00
CA ILE A 120 6.55 -1.97 8.52
C ILE A 120 7.31 -3.00 7.69
N SER A 121 6.64 -4.09 7.29
CA SER A 121 7.24 -5.13 6.46
C SER A 121 7.70 -4.58 5.10
N PHE A 122 6.86 -3.81 4.39
CA PHE A 122 7.20 -3.20 3.11
C PHE A 122 8.28 -2.12 3.22
N VAL A 123 8.29 -1.32 4.30
CA VAL A 123 9.39 -0.38 4.57
C VAL A 123 10.70 -1.12 4.81
N SER A 124 10.69 -2.17 5.63
CA SER A 124 11.88 -2.97 5.92
C SER A 124 12.43 -3.67 4.67
N ALA A 125 11.55 -4.21 3.81
CA ALA A 125 11.92 -4.81 2.54
C ALA A 125 12.49 -3.75 1.57
N GLY A 126 11.82 -2.59 1.46
CA GLY A 126 12.29 -1.45 0.67
C GLY A 126 13.69 -1.00 1.08
N LEU A 127 13.95 -0.87 2.38
CA LEU A 127 15.27 -0.54 2.95
C LEU A 127 16.29 -1.65 2.69
N ALA A 128 15.93 -2.91 2.88
CA ALA A 128 16.83 -4.04 2.62
C ALA A 128 17.29 -4.05 1.16
N PHE A 129 16.36 -3.93 0.21
CA PHE A 129 16.71 -3.85 -1.21
C PHE A 129 17.51 -2.59 -1.55
N LEU A 130 17.20 -1.44 -0.92
CA LEU A 130 17.94 -0.21 -1.13
C LEU A 130 19.40 -0.34 -0.69
N ILE A 131 19.63 -0.86 0.53
CA ILE A 131 20.96 -1.07 1.09
C ILE A 131 21.74 -2.10 0.25
N LEU A 132 21.09 -3.19 -0.17
CA LEU A 132 21.69 -4.23 -1.01
C LEU A 132 21.90 -3.79 -2.47
N SER A 133 21.25 -2.72 -2.93
CA SER A 133 21.40 -2.17 -4.28
C SER A 133 22.64 -1.30 -4.49
N ARG A 134 23.45 -1.09 -3.44
CA ARG A 134 24.69 -0.30 -3.54
C ARG A 134 25.59 -0.90 -4.63
N LYS A 135 25.96 -0.06 -5.62
CA LYS A 135 26.80 -0.45 -6.76
C LYS A 135 28.13 -0.99 -6.22
N ARG A 136 28.39 -2.28 -6.39
CA ARG A 136 29.68 -2.88 -6.08
C ARG A 136 30.56 -2.72 -7.32
N LYS A 137 31.66 -1.96 -7.20
CA LYS A 137 32.67 -1.79 -8.27
C LYS A 137 33.87 -2.73 -8.01
N GLY A 138 34.50 -3.20 -9.09
CA GLY A 138 35.76 -3.96 -9.05
C GLY A 138 35.66 -5.29 -8.28
N ARG A 139 36.64 -5.58 -7.42
CA ARG A 139 36.83 -6.84 -6.67
C ARG A 139 35.68 -7.25 -5.71
N ARG A 140 34.61 -6.45 -5.63
CA ARG A 140 33.40 -6.71 -4.81
C ARG A 140 32.20 -7.20 -5.65
N ALA A 141 32.32 -7.28 -6.97
CA ALA A 141 31.31 -7.91 -7.82
C ALA A 141 31.26 -9.41 -7.56
N ILE A 142 30.06 -10.00 -7.61
CA ILE A 142 29.85 -11.43 -7.32
C ILE A 142 30.49 -12.30 -8.41
N ASN A 143 30.42 -11.88 -9.68
CA ASN A 143 31.03 -12.53 -10.83
C ASN A 143 31.57 -11.48 -11.82
N GLU A 144 32.62 -11.80 -12.57
CA GLU A 144 33.19 -10.93 -13.61
C GLU A 144 32.17 -10.56 -14.69
N LEU A 145 31.31 -11.50 -15.12
CA LEU A 145 30.25 -11.24 -16.10
C LEU A 145 29.30 -10.10 -15.66
N HIS A 146 28.95 -10.06 -14.39
CA HIS A 146 28.09 -8.99 -13.84
C HIS A 146 28.86 -7.68 -13.66
N ALA A 147 30.16 -7.74 -13.38
CA ALA A 147 31.00 -6.54 -13.33
C ALA A 147 31.07 -5.87 -14.72
N THR A 148 31.29 -6.67 -15.77
CA THR A 148 31.37 -6.19 -17.16
C THR A 148 30.01 -5.69 -17.67
N ALA A 149 28.89 -6.33 -17.30
CA ALA A 149 27.56 -5.88 -17.69
C ALA A 149 27.11 -4.56 -17.01
N ASP A 150 27.75 -4.18 -15.89
CA ASP A 150 27.49 -2.94 -15.15
C ASP A 150 28.48 -1.80 -15.48
N GLU A 151 29.45 -2.06 -16.36
CA GLU A 151 30.35 -1.06 -16.92
C GLU A 151 29.68 -0.27 -18.05
N PRO A 152 29.88 1.07 -18.10
CA PRO A 152 29.41 1.85 -19.23
C PRO A 152 30.20 1.43 -20.47
N HIS A 153 29.52 0.89 -21.48
CA HIS A 153 30.14 0.67 -22.80
C HIS A 153 30.42 2.05 -23.41
N ILE A 154 31.67 2.52 -23.29
CA ILE A 154 32.09 3.76 -23.94
C ILE A 154 32.25 3.46 -25.44
N LEU A 155 31.16 3.62 -26.19
CA LEU A 155 31.17 3.68 -27.65
C LEU A 155 31.75 5.03 -28.07
N GLY A 156 33.08 5.17 -27.96
CA GLY A 156 33.72 6.45 -28.23
C GLY A 156 35.20 6.49 -27.91
N ARG A 157 36.00 5.67 -28.61
CA ARG A 157 37.34 6.05 -29.06
C ARG A 157 37.81 5.10 -30.16
N VAL A 158 37.49 5.46 -31.41
CA VAL A 158 38.32 5.18 -32.59
C VAL A 158 38.89 6.52 -33.05
#